data_AF-A0A3M6UXV8-F1
#
_entry.id   AF-A0A3M6UXV8-F1
#
_cell.length_a   1.000
_cell.length_b   1.000
_cell.length_c   1.000
_cell.angle_alpha   90.00
_cell.angle_beta   90.00
_cell.angle_gamma   90.00
#
_symmetry.space_group_name_H-M   'P 1'
#
loop_
_entity.id
_entity.type
_entity.pdbx_description
1 polymer ?
#
loop_
_entity_poly.entity_id
_entity_poly.type
_entity_poly.pdbx_seq_one_letter_code
_entity_poly.pdbx_strand_id
1 'polypeptide(L)'
;MPAQPPSWENARQFFYFDFTNLLNSFKPFGLRKMTSQYRVADSKREEFRKYLEKAGVMDALTKVLVNLYEEPEKPANALDFMKDHLHGGPPETADIEALKNEVSDLRQKVEQLTMENNDLKQRLQSYEPQAEDNNPSVCLSDTCQKISLDVHRDAVQDSKFVGHVFHSSKTLSPVQCYMWCIEDCRCLSFNYNDTDEGKFCELNEANHFTNKSSLKPSPGSTYYNLRKDDFIKINSDMVPCVGDVTCGNDCCRNNLCLNGGTCTEICEPTSVRYSCSCPELFVGKHCETKPGSCQDYKAAGFNSSGLYKVTDGSNQTFTVFCDFDSEPDFAWNLIESFSLSNKNLVQSIVFSDYDDSKAVSGETPNWQTYLIRPSYFAWLGSRSTHWRATCRYDTDGVVYRDYMRTSFEDFDLMNIQVPIVAKCVKFEIINVRGYECKSCTAPLWNKKDQSALHTDSSRSFCQFNGNRGNVVDNEDNFGSYNTFNPAFRCTSSADATTQFWVGGK
;
A
#
# COMPACT_ATOMS: atom_id res chain seq x y z
N MET A 1 -69.52 -35.77 -56.46
CA MET A 1 -68.28 -34.98 -56.53
C MET A 1 -68.04 -34.38 -55.16
N PRO A 2 -67.10 -34.90 -54.35
CA PRO A 2 -66.70 -34.25 -53.12
C PRO A 2 -65.64 -33.20 -53.42
N ALA A 3 -65.81 -32.00 -52.86
CA ALA A 3 -64.96 -30.83 -53.11
C ALA A 3 -63.52 -31.08 -52.64
N GLN A 4 -62.54 -30.63 -53.45
CA GLN A 4 -61.13 -30.66 -53.07
C GLN A 4 -60.87 -29.80 -51.82
N PRO A 5 -59.96 -30.22 -50.92
CA PRO A 5 -59.54 -29.38 -49.81
C PRO A 5 -58.73 -28.18 -50.36
N PRO A 6 -58.83 -27.00 -49.74
CA PRO A 6 -58.15 -25.81 -50.24
C PRO A 6 -56.63 -25.97 -50.16
N SER A 7 -55.91 -25.46 -51.16
CA SER A 7 -54.45 -25.45 -51.18
C SER A 7 -53.89 -24.68 -49.97
N TRP A 8 -52.68 -25.07 -49.55
CA TRP A 8 -51.94 -24.49 -48.42
C TRP A 8 -51.88 -22.95 -48.41
N GLU A 9 -51.87 -22.31 -49.58
CA GLU A 9 -51.90 -20.83 -49.72
C GLU A 9 -53.21 -20.20 -49.25
N ASN A 10 -54.35 -20.89 -49.42
CA ASN A 10 -55.66 -20.39 -49.02
C ASN A 10 -55.87 -20.47 -47.49
N ALA A 11 -55.36 -21.51 -46.83
CA ALA A 11 -55.39 -21.62 -45.36
C ALA A 11 -54.45 -20.60 -44.70
N ARG A 12 -53.28 -20.36 -45.30
CA ARG A 12 -52.32 -19.34 -44.84
C ARG A 12 -52.92 -17.94 -44.95
N GLN A 13 -53.60 -17.60 -46.07
CA GLN A 13 -54.30 -16.32 -46.20
C GLN A 13 -55.44 -16.17 -45.18
N PHE A 14 -56.22 -17.22 -44.91
CA PHE A 14 -57.35 -17.14 -43.98
C PHE A 14 -56.90 -16.87 -42.53
N PHE A 15 -55.89 -17.60 -42.03
CA PHE A 15 -55.36 -17.40 -40.68
C PHE A 15 -54.54 -16.10 -40.54
N TYR A 16 -53.81 -15.66 -41.58
CA TYR A 16 -53.14 -14.36 -41.57
C TYR A 16 -54.17 -13.21 -41.52
N PHE A 17 -55.25 -13.30 -42.30
CA PHE A 17 -56.29 -12.28 -42.36
C PHE A 17 -57.04 -12.13 -41.03
N ASP A 18 -57.31 -13.24 -40.32
CA ASP A 18 -58.00 -13.22 -39.03
C ASP A 18 -57.10 -12.76 -37.87
N PHE A 19 -55.81 -13.11 -37.86
CA PHE A 19 -54.87 -12.61 -36.85
C PHE A 19 -54.64 -11.08 -36.97
N THR A 20 -54.68 -10.54 -38.20
CA THR A 20 -54.59 -9.09 -38.42
C THR A 20 -55.86 -8.37 -37.93
N ASN A 21 -57.03 -9.01 -38.06
CA ASN A 21 -58.30 -8.48 -37.52
C ASN A 21 -58.39 -8.58 -35.99
N LEU A 22 -57.87 -9.65 -35.37
CA LEU A 22 -57.82 -9.81 -33.92
C LEU A 22 -57.02 -8.67 -33.26
N LEU A 23 -55.90 -8.29 -33.88
CA LEU A 23 -55.09 -7.14 -33.50
C LEU A 23 -55.82 -5.80 -33.72
N ASN A 24 -56.67 -5.68 -34.73
CA ASN A 24 -57.44 -4.46 -35.01
C ASN A 24 -58.73 -4.33 -34.16
N SER A 25 -59.15 -5.37 -33.44
CA SER A 25 -60.39 -5.37 -32.63
C SER A 25 -60.28 -4.64 -31.27
N PHE A 26 -59.07 -4.28 -30.83
CA PHE A 26 -58.87 -3.42 -29.66
C PHE A 26 -59.03 -1.94 -30.03
N LYS A 27 -60.26 -1.50 -30.30
CA LYS A 27 -60.64 -0.08 -30.27
C LYS A 27 -61.41 0.23 -28.99
N PRO A 28 -61.03 1.23 -28.18
CA PRO A 28 -61.87 1.68 -27.09
C PRO A 28 -63.03 2.54 -27.63
N PHE A 29 -64.23 2.25 -27.13
CA PHE A 29 -65.42 3.09 -27.27
C PHE A 29 -65.19 4.45 -26.59
N GLY A 30 -65.42 5.57 -27.30
CA GLY A 30 -65.53 6.89 -26.69
C GLY A 30 -64.92 8.05 -27.51
N LEU A 31 -65.77 8.92 -28.04
CA LEU A 31 -65.41 10.16 -28.75
C LEU A 31 -64.57 11.13 -27.89
N ARG A 32 -63.45 11.67 -28.41
CA ARG A 32 -63.10 13.12 -28.46
C ARG A 32 -61.70 13.40 -29.04
N LYS A 33 -61.65 14.31 -30.03
CA LYS A 33 -60.55 15.10 -30.64
C LYS A 33 -59.17 14.43 -30.94
N MET A 34 -58.84 14.36 -32.24
CA MET A 34 -57.53 13.97 -32.78
C MET A 34 -56.38 14.89 -32.30
N THR A 35 -55.29 14.30 -31.82
CA THR A 35 -54.00 14.96 -31.55
C THR A 35 -52.82 14.12 -32.06
N SER A 36 -51.67 14.79 -32.27
CA SER A 36 -50.41 14.28 -32.87
C SER A 36 -49.87 12.96 -32.30
N GLN A 37 -50.21 12.60 -31.06
CA GLN A 37 -49.75 11.36 -30.41
C GLN A 37 -50.25 10.07 -31.08
N TYR A 38 -51.41 10.10 -31.76
CA TYR A 38 -51.98 8.88 -32.36
C TYR A 38 -51.17 8.36 -33.57
N ARG A 39 -50.54 9.25 -34.35
CA ARG A 39 -49.74 8.86 -35.53
C ARG A 39 -48.42 8.16 -35.18
N VAL A 40 -47.86 8.46 -34.00
CA VAL A 40 -46.58 7.88 -33.54
C VAL A 40 -46.78 6.45 -33.00
N ALA A 41 -47.95 6.16 -32.42
CA ALA A 41 -48.28 4.84 -31.90
C ALA A 41 -48.48 3.79 -33.01
N ASP A 42 -49.14 4.14 -34.12
CA ASP A 42 -49.31 3.24 -35.27
C ASP A 42 -47.99 2.94 -36.00
N SER A 43 -47.08 3.92 -36.07
CA SER A 43 -45.74 3.75 -36.67
C SER A 43 -44.90 2.69 -35.95
N LYS A 44 -44.86 2.74 -34.61
CA LYS A 44 -44.08 1.77 -33.80
C LYS A 44 -44.67 0.36 -33.86
N ARG A 45 -45.99 0.25 -33.96
CA ARG A 45 -46.69 -1.03 -34.05
C ARG A 45 -46.42 -1.75 -35.38
N GLU A 46 -46.43 -0.99 -36.47
CA GLU A 46 -46.13 -1.52 -37.81
C GLU A 46 -44.66 -1.93 -37.94
N GLU A 47 -43.74 -1.18 -37.32
CA GLU A 47 -42.31 -1.50 -37.30
C GLU A 47 -42.02 -2.80 -36.52
N PHE A 48 -42.70 -2.99 -35.38
CA PHE A 48 -42.61 -4.24 -34.62
C PHE A 48 -43.22 -5.43 -35.37
N ARG A 49 -44.34 -5.24 -36.08
CA ARG A 49 -44.93 -6.28 -36.94
C ARG A 49 -43.95 -6.73 -38.01
N LYS A 50 -43.31 -5.79 -38.72
CA LYS A 50 -42.29 -6.09 -39.74
C LYS A 50 -41.06 -6.80 -39.16
N TYR A 51 -40.64 -6.46 -37.95
CA TYR A 51 -39.55 -7.16 -37.26
C TYR A 51 -39.90 -8.64 -37.03
N LEU A 52 -41.09 -8.93 -36.50
CA LEU A 52 -41.53 -10.30 -36.24
C LEU A 52 -41.71 -11.13 -37.53
N GLU A 53 -42.19 -10.49 -38.61
CA GLU A 53 -42.24 -11.12 -39.93
C GLU A 53 -40.85 -11.40 -40.48
N LYS A 54 -39.92 -10.42 -40.41
CA LYS A 54 -38.54 -10.58 -40.89
C LYS A 54 -37.76 -11.62 -40.10
N ALA A 55 -37.99 -11.72 -38.79
CA ALA A 55 -37.36 -12.71 -37.91
C ALA A 55 -37.98 -14.11 -38.05
N GLY A 56 -39.02 -14.30 -38.88
CA GLY A 56 -39.65 -15.60 -39.12
C GLY A 56 -40.56 -16.09 -37.99
N VAL A 57 -40.73 -15.31 -36.92
CA VAL A 57 -41.52 -15.67 -35.73
C VAL A 57 -42.99 -15.89 -36.10
N MET A 58 -43.53 -15.05 -36.98
CA MET A 58 -44.92 -15.18 -37.45
C MET A 58 -45.13 -16.48 -38.24
N ASP A 59 -44.15 -16.92 -39.03
CA ASP A 59 -44.25 -18.16 -39.81
C ASP A 59 -44.17 -19.40 -38.93
N ALA A 60 -43.25 -19.40 -37.96
CA ALA A 60 -43.08 -20.50 -37.01
C ALA A 60 -44.33 -20.72 -36.16
N LEU A 61 -44.89 -19.65 -35.58
CA LEU A 61 -46.13 -19.73 -34.81
C LEU A 61 -47.32 -20.18 -35.67
N THR A 62 -47.42 -19.68 -36.90
CA THR A 62 -48.49 -20.06 -37.84
C THR A 62 -48.42 -21.55 -38.17
N LYS A 63 -47.22 -22.09 -38.46
CA LYS A 63 -47.04 -23.52 -38.74
C LYS A 63 -47.44 -24.41 -37.58
N VAL A 64 -47.03 -24.07 -36.36
CA VAL A 64 -47.40 -24.85 -35.15
C VAL A 64 -48.92 -24.83 -34.91
N LEU A 65 -49.56 -23.68 -35.12
CA LEU A 65 -51.01 -23.56 -34.98
C LEU A 65 -51.78 -24.32 -36.06
N VAL A 66 -51.29 -24.32 -37.30
CA VAL A 66 -51.87 -25.11 -38.39
C VAL A 66 -51.72 -26.60 -38.12
N ASN A 67 -50.55 -27.07 -37.67
CA ASN A 67 -50.34 -28.47 -37.29
C ASN A 67 -51.30 -28.89 -36.16
N LEU A 68 -51.47 -28.03 -35.14
CA LEU A 68 -52.43 -28.29 -34.08
C LEU A 68 -53.88 -28.31 -34.60
N TYR A 69 -54.23 -27.49 -35.60
CA TYR A 69 -55.56 -27.47 -36.23
C TYR A 69 -55.82 -28.69 -37.11
N GLU A 70 -54.80 -29.24 -37.76
CA GLU A 70 -54.91 -30.42 -38.62
C GLU A 70 -54.84 -31.75 -37.85
N GLU A 71 -54.43 -31.71 -36.57
CA GLU A 71 -54.28 -32.92 -35.76
C GLU A 71 -55.61 -33.69 -35.58
N PRO A 72 -55.70 -34.97 -35.98
CA PRO A 72 -56.94 -35.73 -35.99
C PRO A 72 -57.49 -36.01 -34.59
N GLU A 73 -56.62 -36.21 -33.58
CA GLU A 73 -57.01 -36.25 -32.17
C GLU A 73 -56.41 -35.05 -31.41
N LYS A 74 -57.27 -34.12 -30.98
CA LYS A 74 -56.80 -32.90 -30.32
C LYS A 74 -56.18 -33.22 -28.96
N PRO A 75 -54.98 -32.70 -28.65
CA PRO A 75 -54.35 -32.89 -27.35
C PRO A 75 -55.18 -32.24 -26.26
N ALA A 76 -55.21 -32.86 -25.08
CA ALA A 76 -55.97 -32.36 -23.93
C ALA A 76 -55.53 -30.95 -23.47
N ASN A 77 -54.27 -30.60 -23.71
CA ASN A 77 -53.74 -29.26 -23.47
C ASN A 77 -52.99 -28.72 -24.71
N ALA A 78 -53.61 -27.77 -25.40
CA ALA A 78 -53.06 -27.13 -26.59
C ALA A 78 -51.76 -26.35 -26.33
N LEU A 79 -51.57 -25.80 -25.13
CA LEU A 79 -50.40 -24.99 -24.80
C LEU A 79 -49.12 -25.83 -24.69
N ASP A 80 -49.22 -27.06 -24.20
CA ASP A 80 -48.06 -27.94 -24.08
C ASP A 80 -47.64 -28.46 -25.47
N PHE A 81 -48.61 -28.79 -26.32
CA PHE A 81 -48.34 -29.11 -27.73
C PHE A 81 -47.59 -27.98 -28.45
N MET A 82 -48.00 -26.73 -28.24
CA MET A 82 -47.32 -25.59 -28.83
C MET A 82 -45.89 -25.41 -28.29
N LYS A 83 -45.66 -25.58 -26.99
CA LYS A 83 -44.30 -25.47 -26.41
C LYS A 83 -43.36 -26.50 -27.01
N ASP A 84 -43.81 -27.74 -27.13
CA ASP A 84 -42.95 -28.83 -27.63
C ASP A 84 -42.60 -28.64 -29.12
N HIS A 85 -43.53 -28.10 -29.90
CA HIS A 85 -43.35 -27.91 -31.35
C HIS A 85 -42.78 -26.55 -31.76
N LEU A 86 -42.66 -25.58 -30.84
CA LEU A 86 -42.00 -24.29 -31.09
C LEU A 86 -40.47 -24.36 -31.00
N HIS A 87 -39.91 -25.36 -30.33
CA HIS A 87 -38.46 -25.57 -30.22
C HIS A 87 -37.85 -26.33 -31.41
N GLY A 88 -38.66 -26.70 -32.41
CA GLY A 88 -38.25 -27.51 -33.56
C GLY A 88 -38.06 -26.73 -34.85
N GLY A 89 -37.03 -25.90 -34.94
CA GLY A 89 -36.35 -25.69 -36.23
C GLY A 89 -35.39 -26.86 -36.49
N PRO A 90 -35.09 -27.26 -37.74
CA PRO A 90 -34.09 -28.31 -37.97
C PRO A 90 -32.74 -27.83 -37.42
N PRO A 91 -32.01 -28.62 -36.61
CA PRO A 91 -30.59 -28.36 -36.41
C PRO A 91 -29.91 -28.54 -37.76
N GLU A 92 -29.10 -27.58 -38.19
CA GLU A 92 -28.20 -27.79 -39.33
C GLU A 92 -27.32 -29.00 -38.97
N THR A 93 -27.55 -30.12 -39.67
CA THR A 93 -26.89 -31.40 -39.42
C THR A 93 -25.36 -31.29 -39.47
N ALA A 94 -24.84 -30.26 -40.13
CA ALA A 94 -23.44 -29.89 -40.20
C ALA A 94 -22.83 -29.51 -38.82
N ASP A 95 -23.55 -28.79 -37.96
CA ASP A 95 -23.01 -28.35 -36.66
C ASP A 95 -22.96 -29.47 -35.64
N ILE A 96 -23.94 -30.37 -35.65
CA ILE A 96 -23.95 -31.56 -34.78
C ILE A 96 -22.83 -32.54 -35.20
N GLU A 97 -22.59 -32.68 -36.49
CA GLU A 97 -21.53 -33.54 -37.01
C GLU A 97 -20.14 -32.93 -36.78
N ALA A 98 -19.99 -31.61 -36.94
CA ALA A 98 -18.77 -30.88 -36.58
C ALA A 98 -18.44 -30.97 -35.08
N LEU A 99 -19.44 -30.76 -34.21
CA LEU A 99 -19.27 -30.88 -32.75
C LEU A 99 -18.95 -32.33 -32.33
N LYS A 100 -19.54 -33.33 -32.99
CA LYS A 100 -19.19 -34.74 -32.73
C LYS A 100 -17.76 -35.07 -33.15
N ASN A 101 -17.30 -34.53 -34.28
CA ASN A 101 -15.93 -34.69 -34.75
C ASN A 101 -14.94 -33.99 -33.80
N GLU A 102 -15.24 -32.78 -33.35
CA GLU A 102 -14.39 -32.05 -32.40
C GLU A 102 -14.32 -32.75 -31.03
N VAL A 103 -15.44 -33.27 -30.52
CA VAL A 103 -15.46 -34.07 -29.29
C VAL A 103 -14.66 -35.37 -29.46
N SER A 104 -14.69 -35.99 -30.64
CA SER A 104 -13.88 -37.18 -30.95
C SER A 104 -12.38 -36.86 -30.98
N ASP A 105 -11.99 -35.79 -31.67
CA ASP A 105 -10.60 -35.34 -31.79
C ASP A 105 -10.03 -34.92 -30.43
N LEU A 106 -10.80 -34.19 -29.63
CA LEU A 106 -10.39 -33.79 -28.28
C LEU A 106 -10.22 -35.01 -27.38
N ARG A 107 -11.10 -36.02 -27.47
CA ARG A 107 -10.97 -37.26 -26.71
C ARG A 107 -9.71 -38.03 -27.11
N GLN A 108 -9.44 -38.17 -28.41
CA GLN A 108 -8.20 -38.80 -28.89
C GLN A 108 -6.95 -38.04 -28.41
N LYS A 109 -6.98 -36.70 -28.43
CA LYS A 109 -5.85 -35.88 -28.00
C LYS A 109 -5.61 -35.97 -26.49
N VAL A 110 -6.67 -36.04 -25.68
CA VAL A 110 -6.55 -36.30 -24.23
C VAL A 110 -5.94 -37.67 -23.99
N GLU A 111 -6.37 -38.70 -24.71
CA GLU A 111 -5.84 -40.06 -24.56
C GLU A 111 -4.36 -40.13 -24.98
N GLN A 112 -4.01 -39.50 -26.10
CA GLN A 112 -2.63 -39.38 -26.57
C GLN A 112 -1.73 -38.64 -25.56
N LEU A 113 -2.16 -37.48 -25.06
CA LEU A 113 -1.41 -36.72 -24.06
C LEU A 113 -1.30 -37.45 -22.71
N THR A 114 -2.29 -38.29 -22.38
CA THR A 114 -2.24 -39.14 -21.18
C THR A 114 -1.23 -40.27 -21.35
N MET A 115 -1.20 -40.91 -22.53
CA MET A 115 -0.18 -41.91 -22.85
C MET A 115 1.22 -41.31 -22.87
N GLU A 116 1.39 -40.15 -23.50
CA GLU A 116 2.68 -39.44 -23.56
C GLU A 116 3.14 -38.97 -22.18
N ASN A 117 2.23 -38.49 -21.32
CA ASN A 117 2.55 -38.21 -19.92
C ASN A 117 2.99 -39.46 -19.16
N ASN A 118 2.35 -40.61 -19.41
CA ASN A 118 2.72 -41.86 -18.75
C ASN A 118 4.08 -42.37 -19.25
N ASP A 119 4.36 -42.31 -20.55
CA ASP A 119 5.67 -42.64 -21.13
C ASP A 119 6.77 -41.72 -20.60
N LEU A 120 6.54 -40.40 -20.58
CA LEU A 120 7.49 -39.43 -20.04
C LEU A 120 7.73 -39.65 -18.54
N LYS A 121 6.70 -39.95 -17.75
CA LYS A 121 6.86 -40.33 -16.33
C LYS A 121 7.70 -41.60 -16.17
N GLN A 122 7.48 -42.60 -17.02
CA GLN A 122 8.20 -43.86 -16.98
C GLN A 122 9.67 -43.69 -17.44
N ARG A 123 9.92 -42.82 -18.42
CA ARG A 123 11.26 -42.45 -18.85
C ARG A 123 11.97 -41.61 -17.80
N LEU A 124 11.28 -40.69 -17.12
CA LEU A 124 11.83 -39.94 -15.98
C LEU A 124 12.26 -40.88 -14.83
N GLN A 125 11.46 -41.92 -14.53
CA GLN A 125 11.85 -42.96 -13.57
C GLN A 125 13.12 -43.74 -13.97
N SER A 126 13.48 -43.78 -15.25
CA SER A 126 14.71 -44.41 -15.74
C SER A 126 15.95 -43.50 -15.68
N TYR A 127 15.74 -42.18 -15.52
CA TYR A 127 16.81 -41.17 -15.37
C TYR A 127 16.99 -40.71 -13.92
N GLU A 128 16.05 -41.04 -13.02
CA GLU A 128 16.28 -40.97 -11.58
C GLU A 128 17.22 -42.14 -11.17
N PRO A 129 18.37 -41.88 -10.52
CA PRO A 129 19.14 -42.96 -9.94
C PRO A 129 18.26 -43.71 -8.93
N GLN A 130 18.27 -45.05 -8.99
CA GLN A 130 17.48 -45.88 -8.08
C GLN A 130 17.79 -45.50 -6.64
N ALA A 131 16.75 -45.10 -5.91
CA ALA A 131 16.77 -45.04 -4.46
C ALA A 131 16.83 -46.50 -3.96
N GLU A 132 18.04 -47.06 -3.92
CA GLU A 132 18.33 -48.16 -3.03
C GLU A 132 18.34 -47.60 -1.60
N ASP A 133 17.31 -47.98 -0.84
CA ASP A 133 17.34 -48.06 0.62
C ASP A 133 18.59 -48.87 1.02
N ASN A 134 19.70 -48.19 1.35
CA ASN A 134 20.80 -48.62 2.24
C ASN A 134 22.04 -47.69 2.12
N ASN A 135 22.03 -46.50 2.74
CA ASN A 135 23.20 -45.87 3.40
C ASN A 135 22.79 -44.54 4.08
N PRO A 136 23.49 -44.05 5.12
CA PRO A 136 22.91 -43.46 6.30
C PRO A 136 22.70 -41.95 6.16
N SER A 137 21.71 -41.47 6.91
CA SER A 137 21.44 -40.07 7.22
C SER A 137 22.63 -39.40 7.90
N VAL A 138 23.21 -38.39 7.23
CA VAL A 138 24.08 -37.38 7.84
C VAL A 138 23.76 -36.04 7.18
N CYS A 139 23.51 -34.99 7.98
CA CYS A 139 23.56 -33.62 7.49
C CYS A 139 24.96 -33.39 6.92
N LEU A 140 25.10 -33.32 5.58
CA LEU A 140 26.41 -33.25 4.93
C LEU A 140 27.14 -31.91 5.13
N SER A 141 26.54 -31.00 5.88
CA SER A 141 27.15 -29.87 6.58
C SER A 141 26.11 -29.41 7.60
N ASP A 142 26.44 -28.47 8.46
CA ASP A 142 25.61 -27.95 9.57
C ASP A 142 24.24 -27.33 9.19
N THR A 143 23.68 -27.63 8.01
CA THR A 143 22.45 -27.03 7.46
C THR A 143 21.21 -27.94 7.60
N CYS A 144 20.13 -27.39 8.15
CA CYS A 144 18.87 -28.11 8.45
C CYS A 144 17.63 -27.55 7.72
N GLN A 145 17.78 -26.54 6.87
CA GLN A 145 16.66 -25.85 6.21
C GLN A 145 16.55 -26.22 4.73
N LYS A 146 15.36 -26.64 4.29
CA LYS A 146 15.03 -26.79 2.87
C LYS A 146 14.04 -25.71 2.46
N ILE A 147 14.34 -25.04 1.36
CA ILE A 147 13.43 -24.10 0.72
C ILE A 147 12.86 -24.80 -0.52
N SER A 148 11.55 -24.74 -0.71
CA SER A 148 10.86 -25.37 -1.83
C SER A 148 9.88 -24.41 -2.51
N LEU A 149 9.61 -24.67 -3.79
CA LEU A 149 8.62 -23.96 -4.58
C LEU A 149 7.73 -24.95 -5.34
N ASP A 150 6.42 -24.81 -5.20
CA ASP A 150 5.41 -25.32 -6.12
C ASP A 150 4.83 -24.14 -6.90
N VAL A 151 5.16 -24.08 -8.19
CA VAL A 151 4.79 -22.98 -9.09
C VAL A 151 3.27 -22.77 -9.20
N HIS A 152 2.46 -23.76 -8.84
CA HIS A 152 1.00 -23.64 -8.87
C HIS A 152 0.41 -23.30 -7.50
N ARG A 153 0.90 -23.94 -6.44
CA ARG A 153 0.31 -23.78 -5.09
C ARG A 153 0.83 -22.55 -4.35
N ASP A 154 2.05 -22.13 -4.62
CA ASP A 154 2.69 -21.02 -3.91
C ASP A 154 2.46 -19.68 -4.62
N ALA A 155 1.75 -19.70 -5.74
CA ALA A 155 1.40 -18.55 -6.56
C ALA A 155 0.13 -17.85 -6.07
N VAL A 156 0.20 -16.53 -5.92
CA VAL A 156 -0.96 -15.65 -5.77
C VAL A 156 -1.05 -14.79 -7.03
N GLN A 157 -2.03 -15.11 -7.87
CA GLN A 157 -2.25 -14.43 -9.15
C GLN A 157 -2.75 -12.99 -8.97
N ASP A 158 -2.52 -12.17 -10.01
CA ASP A 158 -2.90 -10.76 -10.09
C ASP A 158 -2.53 -9.95 -8.84
N SER A 159 -1.37 -10.27 -8.28
CA SER A 159 -0.88 -9.73 -7.01
C SER A 159 0.62 -9.51 -7.07
N LYS A 160 1.08 -8.47 -6.38
CA LYS A 160 2.47 -8.08 -6.27
C LYS A 160 2.80 -7.66 -4.85
N PHE A 161 3.97 -8.03 -4.37
CA PHE A 161 4.51 -7.54 -3.12
C PHE A 161 5.29 -6.24 -3.38
N VAL A 162 4.86 -5.14 -2.75
CA VAL A 162 5.38 -3.79 -3.02
C VAL A 162 6.18 -3.22 -1.86
N GLY A 163 7.20 -2.43 -2.19
CA GLY A 163 8.03 -1.71 -1.21
C GLY A 163 9.18 -2.52 -0.60
N HIS A 164 9.41 -3.76 -1.05
CA HIS A 164 10.45 -4.66 -0.51
C HIS A 164 11.30 -5.32 -1.60
N VAL A 165 11.24 -4.82 -2.83
CA VAL A 165 12.03 -5.34 -3.96
C VAL A 165 13.47 -4.85 -3.83
N PHE A 166 14.45 -5.76 -3.79
CA PHE A 166 15.88 -5.40 -3.74
C PHE A 166 16.66 -5.82 -4.99
N HIS A 167 16.07 -6.64 -5.85
CA HIS A 167 16.65 -7.06 -7.13
C HIS A 167 15.55 -7.19 -8.19
N SER A 168 15.83 -6.72 -9.41
CA SER A 168 14.95 -6.87 -10.57
C SER A 168 15.75 -7.26 -11.80
N SER A 169 15.30 -8.27 -12.53
CA SER A 169 15.98 -8.78 -13.73
C SER A 169 15.01 -9.44 -14.71
N LYS A 170 15.35 -9.44 -16.00
CA LYS A 170 14.59 -10.18 -17.01
C LYS A 170 14.73 -11.68 -16.78
N THR A 171 13.63 -12.41 -16.89
CA THR A 171 13.60 -13.86 -16.68
C THR A 171 12.74 -14.54 -17.74
N LEU A 172 12.96 -15.84 -17.94
CA LEU A 172 12.14 -16.67 -18.82
C LEU A 172 11.10 -17.49 -18.07
N SER A 173 11.28 -17.69 -16.75
CA SER A 173 10.37 -18.50 -15.94
C SER A 173 10.39 -18.14 -14.44
N PRO A 174 9.33 -18.46 -13.69
CA PRO A 174 9.31 -18.36 -12.23
C PRO A 174 10.34 -19.26 -11.54
N VAL A 175 10.76 -20.37 -12.17
CA VAL A 175 11.78 -21.27 -11.61
C VAL A 175 13.15 -20.58 -11.55
N GLN A 176 13.47 -19.77 -12.54
CA GLN A 176 14.72 -18.99 -12.52
C GLN A 176 14.72 -17.95 -11.39
N CYS A 177 13.57 -17.32 -11.12
CA CYS A 177 13.41 -16.45 -9.95
C CYS A 177 13.68 -17.17 -8.65
N TYR A 178 13.12 -18.36 -8.51
CA TYR A 178 13.33 -19.20 -7.35
C TYR A 178 14.81 -19.53 -7.12
N MET A 179 15.54 -19.90 -8.18
CA MET A 179 16.97 -20.17 -8.09
C MET A 179 17.76 -18.96 -7.58
N TRP A 180 17.51 -17.77 -8.13
CA TRP A 180 18.14 -16.54 -7.65
C TRP A 180 17.77 -16.20 -6.20
N CYS A 181 16.52 -16.50 -5.80
CA CYS A 181 16.03 -16.23 -4.46
C CYS A 181 16.68 -17.16 -3.41
N ILE A 182 16.84 -18.44 -3.69
CA ILE A 182 17.44 -19.36 -2.70
C ILE A 182 18.93 -19.11 -2.49
N GLU A 183 19.63 -18.63 -3.53
CA GLU A 183 21.05 -18.26 -3.50
C GLU A 183 21.32 -16.95 -2.73
N ASP A 184 20.35 -16.04 -2.66
CA ASP A 184 20.45 -14.79 -1.89
C ASP A 184 19.66 -14.87 -0.58
N CYS A 185 20.38 -14.93 0.55
CA CYS A 185 19.77 -15.04 1.87
C CYS A 185 18.86 -13.88 2.28
N ARG A 186 18.91 -12.74 1.57
CA ARG A 186 17.94 -11.65 1.77
C ARG A 186 16.56 -12.02 1.25
N CYS A 187 16.48 -12.90 0.25
CA CYS A 187 15.24 -13.19 -0.43
C CYS A 187 14.29 -14.07 0.41
N LEU A 188 13.03 -13.65 0.49
CA LEU A 188 11.95 -14.35 1.19
C LEU A 188 10.76 -14.67 0.30
N SER A 189 10.57 -13.91 -0.77
CA SER A 189 9.52 -14.11 -1.76
C SER A 189 9.94 -13.42 -3.06
N PHE A 190 9.19 -13.62 -4.15
CA PHE A 190 9.45 -12.91 -5.40
C PHE A 190 8.15 -12.59 -6.15
N ASN A 191 8.20 -11.54 -6.97
CA ASN A 191 7.16 -11.26 -7.96
C ASN A 191 7.65 -11.71 -9.33
N TYR A 192 6.76 -12.31 -10.10
CA TYR A 192 6.97 -12.60 -11.50
C TYR A 192 5.96 -11.78 -12.30
N ASN A 193 6.46 -10.85 -13.10
CA ASN A 193 5.64 -9.95 -13.91
C ASN A 193 5.68 -10.40 -15.36
N ASP A 194 4.52 -10.60 -15.96
CA ASP A 194 4.37 -10.91 -17.38
C ASP A 194 3.68 -9.72 -18.06
N THR A 195 4.48 -8.83 -18.64
CA THR A 195 4.01 -7.59 -19.26
C THR A 195 4.32 -7.58 -20.75
N ASP A 196 3.72 -6.63 -21.48
CA ASP A 196 3.99 -6.42 -22.90
C ASP A 196 5.48 -6.12 -23.19
N GLU A 197 6.23 -5.62 -22.19
CA GLU A 197 7.66 -5.31 -22.27
C GLU A 197 8.56 -6.52 -21.99
N GLY A 198 7.97 -7.65 -21.58
CA GLY A 198 8.63 -8.91 -21.30
C GLY A 198 8.40 -9.44 -19.89
N LYS A 199 9.10 -10.53 -19.58
CA LYS A 199 8.98 -11.24 -18.30
C LYS A 199 10.08 -10.80 -17.34
N PHE A 200 9.68 -10.35 -16.16
CA PHE A 200 10.59 -9.82 -15.15
C PHE A 200 10.42 -10.53 -13.81
N CYS A 201 11.55 -10.73 -13.15
CA CYS A 201 11.66 -11.24 -11.81
C CYS A 201 11.99 -10.10 -10.86
N GLU A 202 11.27 -10.00 -9.75
CA GLU A 202 11.60 -9.08 -8.67
C GLU A 202 11.73 -9.85 -7.36
N LEU A 203 12.92 -9.88 -6.77
CA LEU A 203 13.17 -10.55 -5.51
C LEU A 203 12.85 -9.63 -4.34
N ASN A 204 12.14 -10.15 -3.34
CA ASN A 204 11.68 -9.41 -2.18
C ASN A 204 12.42 -9.83 -0.90
N GLU A 205 12.82 -8.85 -0.10
CA GLU A 205 13.45 -9.03 1.22
C GLU A 205 12.45 -9.22 2.37
N ALA A 206 11.17 -9.38 2.03
CA ALA A 206 10.06 -9.62 2.94
C ALA A 206 9.02 -10.52 2.27
N ASN A 207 8.02 -10.96 3.04
CA ASN A 207 6.91 -11.77 2.55
C ASN A 207 5.61 -11.38 3.27
N HIS A 208 4.51 -12.02 2.93
CA HIS A 208 3.20 -11.75 3.52
C HIS A 208 3.09 -12.09 5.03
N PHE A 209 4.02 -12.89 5.58
CA PHE A 209 4.10 -13.15 7.02
C PHE A 209 4.78 -11.99 7.76
N THR A 210 5.89 -11.47 7.23
CA THR A 210 6.65 -10.36 7.83
C THR A 210 6.01 -9.00 7.58
N ASN A 211 5.30 -8.82 6.47
CA ASN A 211 4.53 -7.59 6.20
C ASN A 211 3.26 -7.88 5.40
N LYS A 212 2.15 -8.09 6.11
CA LYS A 212 0.83 -8.37 5.52
C LYS A 212 0.31 -7.26 4.61
N SER A 213 0.66 -6.01 4.89
CA SER A 213 0.09 -4.84 4.21
C SER A 213 0.68 -4.59 2.81
N SER A 214 1.84 -5.20 2.52
CA SER A 214 2.60 -5.00 1.29
C SER A 214 2.18 -5.89 0.12
N LEU A 215 1.35 -6.91 0.33
CA LEU A 215 0.76 -7.66 -0.78
C LEU A 215 -0.42 -6.88 -1.34
N LYS A 216 -0.30 -6.43 -2.60
CA LYS A 216 -1.30 -5.58 -3.28
C LYS A 216 -1.79 -6.22 -4.57
N PRO A 217 -3.04 -5.96 -4.98
CA PRO A 217 -3.52 -6.34 -6.31
C PRO A 217 -2.68 -5.68 -7.42
N SER A 218 -2.31 -6.46 -8.43
CA SER A 218 -1.53 -6.01 -9.58
C SER A 218 -1.79 -6.95 -10.76
N PRO A 219 -2.70 -6.59 -11.69
CA PRO A 219 -3.00 -7.42 -12.85
C PRO A 219 -1.76 -7.73 -13.69
N GLY A 220 -1.59 -8.98 -14.10
CA GLY A 220 -0.41 -9.42 -14.87
C GLY A 220 0.86 -9.68 -14.04
N SER A 221 0.75 -9.60 -12.72
CA SER A 221 1.81 -9.98 -11.77
C SER A 221 1.38 -11.21 -10.97
N THR A 222 2.33 -12.12 -10.72
CA THR A 222 2.12 -13.26 -9.83
C THR A 222 3.12 -13.16 -8.67
N TYR A 223 2.61 -13.15 -7.44
CA TYR A 223 3.41 -13.20 -6.24
C TYR A 223 3.68 -14.66 -5.84
N TYR A 224 4.92 -14.98 -5.46
CA TYR A 224 5.31 -16.31 -5.00
C TYR A 224 5.91 -16.26 -3.60
N ASN A 225 5.33 -17.01 -2.67
CA ASN A 225 5.90 -17.20 -1.33
C ASN A 225 6.70 -18.50 -1.27
N LEU A 226 7.96 -18.44 -0.85
CA LEU A 226 8.76 -19.66 -0.71
C LEU A 226 8.35 -20.43 0.54
N ARG A 227 8.19 -21.75 0.39
CA ARG A 227 7.95 -22.63 1.55
C ARG A 227 9.29 -23.01 2.15
N LYS A 228 9.41 -22.77 3.46
CA LYS A 228 10.54 -23.20 4.26
C LYS A 228 10.06 -24.35 5.12
N ASP A 229 10.65 -25.52 4.93
CA ASP A 229 10.33 -26.70 5.70
C ASP A 229 11.51 -26.98 6.64
N ASP A 230 11.23 -27.09 7.93
CA ASP A 230 12.19 -27.57 8.92
C ASP A 230 12.24 -29.10 8.84
N PHE A 231 13.33 -29.67 8.33
CA PHE A 231 13.50 -31.12 8.32
C PHE A 231 14.20 -31.58 9.61
N ILE A 232 13.50 -32.30 10.50
CA ILE A 232 14.07 -33.46 11.23
C ILE A 232 13.00 -34.54 11.47
N LYS A 233 13.19 -35.72 10.84
CA LYS A 233 13.06 -37.09 11.40
C LYS A 233 13.14 -38.15 10.29
N ILE A 234 14.06 -39.12 10.40
CA ILE A 234 13.80 -40.59 10.36
C ILE A 234 14.86 -41.34 11.24
N ASN A 235 14.38 -42.26 12.10
CA ASN A 235 14.93 -43.03 13.26
C ASN A 235 16.38 -43.58 13.20
N SER A 236 17.14 -43.76 14.30
CA SER A 236 16.77 -44.40 15.59
C SER A 236 17.30 -43.76 16.89
N ASP A 237 17.78 -42.52 16.87
CA ASP A 237 17.85 -41.68 18.09
C ASP A 237 17.48 -40.26 17.69
N MET A 238 16.21 -39.92 17.93
CA MET A 238 15.66 -38.60 17.64
C MET A 238 16.30 -37.57 18.57
N VAL A 239 17.15 -36.68 18.06
CA VAL A 239 17.34 -35.38 18.71
C VAL A 239 16.37 -34.42 18.03
N PRO A 240 15.34 -33.93 18.73
CA PRO A 240 14.49 -32.87 18.20
C PRO A 240 15.32 -31.62 17.90
N CYS A 241 14.84 -30.69 17.05
CA CYS A 241 15.26 -29.27 17.12
C CYS A 241 14.77 -28.60 18.44
N VAL A 242 14.77 -29.35 19.53
CA VAL A 242 14.38 -28.99 20.89
C VAL A 242 15.52 -29.49 21.77
N GLY A 243 16.60 -28.71 21.78
CA GLY A 243 17.89 -28.99 22.43
C GLY A 243 19.00 -28.13 21.82
N ASP A 244 20.20 -28.13 22.43
CA ASP A 244 21.42 -27.34 22.09
C ASP A 244 22.05 -27.66 20.71
N VAL A 245 21.25 -27.91 19.68
CA VAL A 245 21.70 -27.96 18.28
C VAL A 245 21.40 -26.60 17.67
N THR A 246 22.44 -25.82 17.40
CA THR A 246 22.33 -24.53 16.70
C THR A 246 21.78 -24.78 15.31
N CYS A 247 20.58 -24.25 15.01
CA CYS A 247 20.04 -24.35 13.67
C CYS A 247 20.97 -23.65 12.66
N GLY A 248 21.27 -24.34 11.56
CA GLY A 248 22.06 -23.80 10.46
C GLY A 248 21.27 -23.70 9.15
N ASN A 249 21.41 -22.58 8.45
CA ASN A 249 20.88 -22.33 7.10
C ASN A 249 21.90 -21.69 6.14
N ASP A 250 23.18 -21.66 6.55
CA ASP A 250 24.35 -21.16 5.81
C ASP A 250 24.34 -19.65 5.47
N CYS A 251 23.32 -18.89 5.89
CA CYS A 251 23.24 -17.46 5.59
C CYS A 251 24.32 -16.63 6.29
N CYS A 252 24.81 -17.04 7.46
CA CYS A 252 25.84 -16.31 8.17
C CYS A 252 27.27 -16.77 7.83
N ARG A 253 27.46 -17.76 6.94
CA ARG A 253 28.80 -18.29 6.57
C ARG A 253 29.79 -17.21 6.14
N ASN A 254 29.33 -16.21 5.38
CA ASN A 254 30.16 -15.11 4.89
C ASN A 254 29.95 -13.77 5.63
N ASN A 255 29.21 -13.79 6.75
CA ASN A 255 28.73 -12.62 7.49
C ASN A 255 28.15 -11.48 6.60
N LEU A 256 26.83 -11.50 6.39
CA LEU A 256 26.10 -10.49 5.61
C LEU A 256 25.98 -9.12 6.33
N CYS A 257 26.30 -9.05 7.62
CA CYS A 257 26.17 -7.84 8.40
C CYS A 257 27.41 -6.95 8.22
N LEU A 258 27.18 -5.69 7.84
CA LEU A 258 28.21 -4.69 7.60
C LEU A 258 28.73 -4.08 8.91
N ASN A 259 29.82 -3.32 8.79
CA ASN A 259 30.37 -2.48 9.87
C ASN A 259 30.64 -3.20 11.21
N GLY A 260 31.00 -4.49 11.15
CA GLY A 260 31.26 -5.30 12.35
C GLY A 260 30.00 -5.83 13.04
N GLY A 261 28.86 -5.81 12.35
CA GLY A 261 27.63 -6.46 12.81
C GLY A 261 27.79 -7.96 12.99
N THR A 262 27.03 -8.50 13.95
CA THR A 262 26.98 -9.94 14.23
C THR A 262 25.77 -10.55 13.56
N CYS A 263 26.01 -11.53 12.67
CA CYS A 263 24.95 -12.28 11.99
C CYS A 263 24.48 -13.45 12.85
N THR A 264 23.16 -13.62 12.98
CA THR A 264 22.54 -14.77 13.63
C THR A 264 21.55 -15.42 12.66
N GLU A 265 21.70 -16.73 12.43
CA GLU A 265 20.81 -17.48 11.54
C GLU A 265 19.44 -17.69 12.22
N ILE A 266 18.38 -17.58 11.42
CA ILE A 266 16.99 -17.75 11.87
C ILE A 266 16.34 -18.80 10.97
N CYS A 267 15.90 -19.89 11.59
CA CYS A 267 15.27 -21.00 10.89
C CYS A 267 13.75 -21.03 11.00
N GLU A 268 13.13 -20.02 11.60
CA GLU A 268 11.67 -19.92 11.68
C GLU A 268 11.05 -19.85 10.26
N PRO A 269 10.19 -20.79 9.86
CA PRO A 269 9.63 -20.88 8.50
C PRO A 269 8.93 -19.60 8.02
N THR A 270 8.31 -18.87 8.95
CA THR A 270 7.52 -17.68 8.66
C THR A 270 8.31 -16.37 8.80
N SER A 271 9.59 -16.43 9.17
CA SER A 271 10.43 -15.26 9.46
C SER A 271 11.51 -15.01 8.40
N VAL A 272 12.35 -14.01 8.67
CA VAL A 272 13.61 -13.75 7.98
C VAL A 272 14.58 -14.95 8.12
N ARG A 273 15.55 -15.08 7.20
CA ARG A 273 16.55 -16.18 7.26
C ARG A 273 17.71 -15.88 8.22
N TYR A 274 17.91 -14.63 8.58
CA TYR A 274 18.94 -14.18 9.51
C TYR A 274 18.58 -12.80 10.07
N SER A 275 19.27 -12.41 11.14
CA SER A 275 19.22 -11.05 11.68
C SER A 275 20.62 -10.53 11.98
N CYS A 276 20.79 -9.21 11.87
CA CYS A 276 22.02 -8.54 12.27
C CYS A 276 21.85 -7.82 13.60
N SER A 277 22.76 -8.08 14.54
CA SER A 277 22.95 -7.24 15.72
C SER A 277 24.02 -6.19 15.41
N CYS A 278 23.64 -4.91 15.44
CA CYS A 278 24.50 -3.82 15.04
C CYS A 278 25.30 -3.22 16.21
N PRO A 279 26.56 -2.82 15.99
CA PRO A 279 27.30 -2.03 16.96
C PRO A 279 26.62 -0.68 17.21
N GLU A 280 26.93 -0.04 18.33
CA GLU A 280 26.23 1.15 18.87
C GLU A 280 26.03 2.32 17.88
N LEU A 281 26.91 2.48 16.88
CA LEU A 281 26.87 3.60 15.93
C LEU A 281 26.24 3.24 14.56
N PHE A 282 25.74 2.03 14.39
CA PHE A 282 25.19 1.56 13.13
C PHE A 282 23.78 1.01 13.31
N VAL A 283 22.96 1.20 12.29
CA VAL A 283 21.57 0.73 12.21
C VAL A 283 21.27 0.23 10.81
N GLY A 284 20.04 -0.25 10.62
CA GLY A 284 19.60 -0.86 9.36
C GLY A 284 19.60 -2.38 9.45
N LYS A 285 19.02 -3.02 8.43
CA LYS A 285 18.82 -4.48 8.43
C LYS A 285 20.14 -5.26 8.40
N HIS A 286 21.17 -4.63 7.86
CA HIS A 286 22.52 -5.16 7.70
C HIS A 286 23.57 -4.27 8.35
N CYS A 287 23.18 -3.37 9.26
CA CYS A 287 24.09 -2.40 9.88
C CYS A 287 24.78 -1.47 8.86
N GLU A 288 24.11 -1.22 7.73
CA GLU A 288 24.60 -0.45 6.59
C GLU A 288 24.59 1.06 6.84
N THR A 289 23.75 1.53 7.77
CA THR A 289 23.51 2.95 7.98
C THR A 289 24.23 3.42 9.23
N LYS A 290 25.02 4.48 9.10
CA LYS A 290 25.52 5.26 10.23
C LYS A 290 24.60 6.48 10.42
N PRO A 291 23.74 6.53 11.46
CA PRO A 291 22.73 7.57 11.59
C PRO A 291 23.32 8.97 11.66
N GLY A 292 22.84 9.87 10.81
CA GLY A 292 23.19 11.30 10.86
C GLY A 292 22.13 12.15 11.54
N SER A 293 20.94 11.60 11.79
CA SER A 293 19.78 12.31 12.33
C SER A 293 18.77 11.34 12.94
N CYS A 294 17.78 11.87 13.67
CA CYS A 294 16.64 11.09 14.15
C CYS A 294 15.84 10.46 13.00
N GLN A 295 15.76 11.12 11.84
CA GLN A 295 15.10 10.60 10.64
C GLN A 295 15.72 9.28 10.18
N ASP A 296 17.05 9.15 10.25
CA ASP A 296 17.75 7.91 9.87
C ASP A 296 17.41 6.76 10.84
N TYR A 297 17.29 7.05 12.14
CA TYR A 297 16.83 6.07 13.12
C TYR A 297 15.38 5.65 12.85
N LYS A 298 14.48 6.61 12.56
CA LYS A 298 13.08 6.30 12.24
C LYS A 298 12.95 5.46 10.97
N ALA A 299 13.73 5.78 9.93
CA ALA A 299 13.83 4.99 8.70
C ALA A 299 14.35 3.56 8.96
N ALA A 300 15.23 3.39 9.95
CA ALA A 300 15.69 2.07 10.42
C ALA A 300 14.69 1.33 11.32
N GLY A 301 13.49 1.88 11.55
CA GLY A 301 12.40 1.24 12.30
C GLY A 301 12.35 1.57 13.79
N PHE A 302 13.14 2.55 14.27
CA PHE A 302 13.08 2.99 15.66
C PHE A 302 11.86 3.89 15.89
N ASN A 303 11.12 3.62 16.97
CA ASN A 303 9.88 4.33 17.30
C ASN A 303 9.82 4.85 18.75
N SER A 304 10.84 4.61 19.56
CA SER A 304 10.88 5.04 20.97
C SER A 304 11.63 6.35 21.11
N SER A 305 10.96 7.40 21.56
CA SER A 305 11.59 8.70 21.82
C SER A 305 12.64 8.59 22.93
N GLY A 306 13.75 9.32 22.81
CA GLY A 306 14.88 9.19 23.73
C GLY A 306 16.19 9.77 23.20
N LEU A 307 17.31 9.40 23.83
CA LEU A 307 18.64 9.87 23.44
C LEU A 307 19.28 8.95 22.42
N TYR A 308 19.80 9.55 21.35
CA TYR A 308 20.42 8.83 20.25
C TYR A 308 21.76 9.48 19.86
N LYS A 309 22.73 8.65 19.50
CA LYS A 309 24.01 9.10 18.95
C LYS A 309 23.90 9.27 17.45
N VAL A 310 24.22 10.46 16.96
CA VAL A 310 24.24 10.80 15.54
C VAL A 310 25.65 11.18 15.13
N THR A 311 25.97 10.97 13.85
CA THR A 311 27.30 11.25 13.30
C THR A 311 27.20 12.27 12.18
N ASP A 312 28.04 13.29 12.23
CA ASP A 312 28.15 14.25 11.14
C ASP A 312 29.04 13.76 9.97
N GLY A 313 29.14 14.58 8.93
CA GLY A 313 29.93 14.27 7.73
C GLY A 313 31.44 14.25 7.95
N SER A 314 31.90 14.74 9.10
CA SER A 314 33.30 14.69 9.53
C SER A 314 33.61 13.46 10.40
N ASN A 315 32.65 12.53 10.53
CA ASN A 315 32.70 11.39 11.44
C ASN A 315 32.71 11.76 12.93
N GLN A 316 32.34 12.99 13.28
CA GLN A 316 32.17 13.41 14.67
C GLN A 316 30.80 12.95 15.17
N THR A 317 30.78 12.30 16.34
CA THR A 317 29.56 11.81 16.98
C THR A 317 29.06 12.81 18.01
N PHE A 318 27.74 13.00 18.08
CA PHE A 318 27.08 13.80 19.10
C PHE A 318 25.74 13.19 19.50
N THR A 319 25.27 13.49 20.71
CA THR A 319 23.99 12.98 21.23
C THR A 319 22.89 13.99 20.98
N VAL A 320 21.73 13.53 20.53
CA VAL A 320 20.53 14.34 20.35
C VAL A 320 19.31 13.62 20.95
N PHE A 321 18.33 14.38 21.45
CA PHE A 321 17.04 13.81 21.82
C PHE A 321 16.17 13.70 20.58
N CYS A 322 15.69 12.48 20.31
CA CYS A 322 14.75 12.18 19.25
C CYS A 322 13.33 12.05 19.78
N ASP A 323 12.40 12.71 19.11
CA ASP A 323 10.96 12.51 19.29
C ASP A 323 10.38 11.83 18.04
N PHE A 324 9.86 10.61 18.22
CA PHE A 324 9.34 9.75 17.16
C PHE A 324 7.84 9.49 17.23
N ASP A 325 7.24 9.69 18.41
CA ASP A 325 5.88 9.25 18.73
C ASP A 325 4.86 10.39 18.77
N SER A 326 5.30 11.65 18.90
CA SER A 326 4.38 12.79 18.99
C SER A 326 3.60 13.06 17.70
N GLU A 327 4.21 12.82 16.53
CA GLU A 327 3.58 13.08 15.23
C GLU A 327 3.89 11.91 14.27
N PRO A 328 2.86 11.26 13.68
CA PRO A 328 3.06 10.17 12.74
C PRO A 328 3.99 10.57 11.60
N ASP A 329 4.83 9.61 11.18
CA ASP A 329 5.84 9.75 10.13
C ASP A 329 6.99 10.72 10.42
N PHE A 330 6.85 11.69 11.32
CA PHE A 330 7.92 12.64 11.63
C PHE A 330 8.95 12.09 12.63
N ALA A 331 10.22 12.41 12.42
CA ALA A 331 11.25 12.34 13.43
C ALA A 331 11.81 13.73 13.72
N TRP A 332 11.89 14.09 14.99
CA TRP A 332 12.33 15.40 15.44
C TRP A 332 13.61 15.31 16.25
N ASN A 333 14.53 16.23 15.98
CA ASN A 333 15.81 16.41 16.66
C ASN A 333 15.71 17.65 17.55
N LEU A 334 15.96 17.51 18.85
CA LEU A 334 16.02 18.66 19.76
C LEU A 334 17.25 19.51 19.44
N ILE A 335 17.07 20.81 19.19
CA ILE A 335 18.16 21.74 18.91
C ILE A 335 18.37 22.77 20.01
N GLU A 336 17.32 23.11 20.75
CA GLU A 336 17.35 24.06 21.85
C GLU A 336 16.28 23.70 22.90
N SER A 337 16.62 23.83 24.17
CA SER A 337 15.67 23.81 25.28
C SER A 337 16.09 24.80 26.35
N PHE A 338 15.15 25.57 26.89
CA PHE A 338 15.44 26.48 28.00
C PHE A 338 14.21 26.69 28.88
N SER A 339 14.42 26.86 30.18
CA SER A 339 13.38 27.29 31.10
C SER A 339 13.23 28.81 31.16
N LEU A 340 12.07 29.29 31.61
CA LEU A 340 11.80 30.72 31.78
C LEU A 340 12.86 31.40 32.67
N SER A 341 13.30 30.73 33.74
CA SER A 341 14.36 31.23 34.63
C SER A 341 15.72 31.38 33.93
N ASN A 342 15.97 30.56 32.90
CA ASN A 342 17.22 30.56 32.13
C ASN A 342 17.12 31.31 30.79
N LYS A 343 16.01 32.02 30.51
CA LYS A 343 15.76 32.71 29.23
C LYS A 343 16.94 33.58 28.76
N ASN A 344 17.64 34.24 29.68
CA ASN A 344 18.71 35.19 29.37
C ASN A 344 19.92 34.52 28.70
N LEU A 345 20.10 33.20 28.87
CA LEU A 345 21.19 32.46 28.24
C LEU A 345 20.99 32.27 26.73
N VAL A 346 19.73 32.18 26.30
CA VAL A 346 19.35 31.98 24.90
C VAL A 346 18.75 33.23 24.25
N GLN A 347 18.44 34.27 25.04
CA GLN A 347 17.76 35.48 24.57
C GLN A 347 18.51 36.22 23.45
N SER A 348 19.83 36.06 23.33
CA SER A 348 20.62 36.67 22.25
C SER A 348 20.89 35.73 21.07
N ILE A 349 20.44 34.47 21.14
CA ILE A 349 20.80 33.45 20.17
C ILE A 349 20.00 33.64 18.88
N VAL A 350 20.72 33.61 17.76
CA VAL A 350 20.17 33.51 16.43
C VAL A 350 20.68 32.20 15.85
N PHE A 351 19.80 31.28 15.48
CA PHE A 351 20.19 29.95 15.00
C PHE A 351 21.17 29.96 13.81
N SER A 352 21.12 30.99 12.96
CA SER A 352 22.05 31.16 11.84
C SER A 352 23.37 31.88 12.18
N ASP A 353 23.52 32.39 13.41
CA ASP A 353 24.64 33.26 13.81
C ASP A 353 24.90 33.17 15.33
N TYR A 354 25.53 32.08 15.76
CA TYR A 354 26.07 31.89 17.11
C TYR A 354 27.36 31.06 17.07
N ASP A 355 28.17 31.12 18.12
CA ASP A 355 29.45 30.41 18.22
C ASP A 355 29.39 29.19 19.17
N ASP A 356 30.42 28.35 19.11
CA ASP A 356 30.54 27.15 19.95
C ASP A 356 30.55 27.45 21.47
N SER A 357 30.94 28.66 21.90
CA SER A 357 30.96 29.03 23.33
C SER A 357 29.56 29.18 23.91
N LYS A 358 28.54 29.36 23.05
CA LYS A 358 27.14 29.42 23.44
C LYS A 358 26.48 28.05 23.52
N ALA A 359 27.04 27.04 22.87
CA ALA A 359 26.48 25.70 22.88
C ALA A 359 26.52 25.11 24.30
N VAL A 360 25.39 24.58 24.75
CA VAL A 360 25.23 23.91 26.04
C VAL A 360 24.96 22.44 25.75
N SER A 361 26.03 21.70 25.47
CA SER A 361 25.97 20.28 25.13
C SER A 361 26.66 19.45 26.23
N GLY A 362 25.90 18.99 27.21
CA GLY A 362 26.30 17.80 27.97
C GLY A 362 26.12 16.52 27.13
N GLU A 363 26.41 15.35 27.70
CA GLU A 363 26.07 14.06 27.08
C GLU A 363 24.55 13.78 27.07
N THR A 364 23.79 14.52 27.88
CA THR A 364 22.34 14.44 28.02
C THR A 364 21.74 15.85 27.92
N PRO A 365 20.84 16.12 26.97
CA PRO A 365 20.07 17.37 26.90
C PRO A 365 19.43 17.68 28.25
N ASN A 366 19.80 18.83 28.81
CA ASN A 366 19.18 19.36 30.00
C ASN A 366 18.01 20.25 29.57
N TRP A 367 16.79 19.88 29.96
CA TRP A 367 15.58 20.63 29.61
C TRP A 367 15.62 22.09 30.07
N GLN A 368 16.34 22.38 31.15
CA GLN A 368 16.49 23.73 31.70
C GLN A 368 17.39 24.62 30.83
N THR A 369 18.41 24.05 30.19
CA THR A 369 19.34 24.73 29.29
C THR A 369 20.04 23.71 28.38
N TYR A 370 19.77 23.82 27.09
CA TYR A 370 20.39 23.00 26.05
C TYR A 370 20.41 23.81 24.75
N LEU A 371 21.56 23.82 24.08
CA LEU A 371 21.72 24.41 22.77
C LEU A 371 22.82 23.61 22.06
N ILE A 372 22.53 23.06 20.89
CA ILE A 372 23.51 22.31 20.12
C ILE A 372 24.60 23.23 19.55
N ARG A 373 25.70 22.65 19.07
CA ARG A 373 26.73 23.43 18.36
C ARG A 373 26.22 23.92 17.00
N PRO A 374 26.70 25.08 16.51
CA PRO A 374 26.35 25.59 15.18
C PRO A 374 26.61 24.57 14.06
N SER A 375 27.73 23.83 14.12
CA SER A 375 28.07 22.80 13.12
C SER A 375 27.06 21.64 13.10
N TYR A 376 26.64 21.19 14.28
CA TYR A 376 25.63 20.13 14.42
C TYR A 376 24.24 20.62 13.99
N PHE A 377 23.90 21.87 14.29
CA PHE A 377 22.67 22.49 13.80
C PHE A 377 22.67 22.56 12.26
N ALA A 378 23.77 22.97 11.64
CA ALA A 378 23.89 22.99 10.19
C ALA A 378 23.72 21.59 9.57
N TRP A 379 24.29 20.57 10.20
CA TRP A 379 24.17 19.18 9.76
C TRP A 379 22.73 18.64 9.85
N LEU A 380 22.04 18.89 10.96
CA LEU A 380 20.66 18.44 11.17
C LEU A 380 19.67 19.27 10.33
N GLY A 381 19.87 20.59 10.27
CA GLY A 381 19.06 21.51 9.49
C GLY A 381 19.06 21.17 8.01
N SER A 382 20.24 20.85 7.43
CA SER A 382 20.34 20.47 6.01
C SER A 382 19.63 19.16 5.64
N ARG A 383 19.18 18.38 6.64
CA ARG A 383 18.45 17.10 6.49
C ARG A 383 17.00 17.19 6.96
N SER A 384 16.60 18.37 7.42
CA SER A 384 15.29 18.61 7.98
C SER A 384 14.44 19.38 6.98
N THR A 385 13.15 19.08 6.96
CA THR A 385 12.17 19.77 6.12
C THR A 385 11.31 20.72 6.94
N HIS A 386 11.25 20.53 8.25
CA HIS A 386 10.41 21.30 9.16
C HIS A 386 11.15 21.65 10.45
N TRP A 387 10.62 22.65 11.13
CA TRP A 387 10.96 22.96 12.51
C TRP A 387 9.70 23.30 13.30
N ARG A 388 9.78 23.12 14.62
CA ARG A 388 8.66 23.42 15.53
C ARG A 388 9.16 23.96 16.86
N ALA A 389 8.27 24.62 17.58
CA ALA A 389 8.47 24.95 18.99
C ALA A 389 7.36 24.37 19.86
N THR A 390 7.75 23.82 21.01
CA THR A 390 6.87 23.22 22.00
C THR A 390 7.07 23.87 23.36
N CYS A 391 6.02 23.88 24.16
CA CYS A 391 6.11 24.24 25.57
C CYS A 391 6.04 22.99 26.46
N ARG A 392 6.92 22.92 27.46
CA ARG A 392 6.92 21.87 28.50
C ARG A 392 6.85 20.45 27.95
N TYR A 393 7.60 20.17 26.89
CA TYR A 393 7.65 18.82 26.32
C TYR A 393 8.16 17.79 27.33
N ASP A 394 9.12 18.19 28.17
CA ASP A 394 9.73 17.39 29.22
C ASP A 394 8.73 16.85 30.25
N THR A 395 7.65 17.59 30.54
CA THR A 395 6.61 17.15 31.50
C THR A 395 5.35 16.63 30.83
N ASP A 396 4.93 17.26 29.74
CA ASP A 396 3.59 17.05 29.17
C ASP A 396 3.62 16.34 27.80
N GLY A 397 4.81 16.14 27.22
CA GLY A 397 4.96 15.73 25.81
C GLY A 397 4.48 16.80 24.84
N VAL A 398 4.12 16.41 23.61
CA VAL A 398 3.54 17.34 22.64
C VAL A 398 2.07 17.60 22.97
N VAL A 399 1.80 18.87 23.28
CA VAL A 399 0.45 19.40 23.44
C VAL A 399 0.30 20.56 22.45
N TYR A 400 -0.69 20.48 21.56
CA TYR A 400 -0.92 21.48 20.51
C TYR A 400 -1.42 22.84 21.02
N ARG A 401 -1.77 22.94 22.31
CA ARG A 401 -1.90 24.24 22.99
C ARG A 401 -0.50 24.76 23.30
N ASP A 402 -0.20 25.97 22.82
CA ASP A 402 1.12 26.60 22.94
C ASP A 402 2.17 25.83 22.11
N TYR A 403 1.93 25.79 20.80
CA TYR A 403 2.69 25.03 19.80
C TYR A 403 2.80 25.82 18.50
N MET A 404 3.93 25.70 17.79
CA MET A 404 4.03 26.16 16.40
C MET A 404 4.87 25.22 15.56
N ARG A 405 4.51 25.06 14.28
CA ARG A 405 5.28 24.28 13.29
C ARG A 405 5.20 24.91 11.91
N THR A 406 6.33 24.91 11.21
CA THR A 406 6.43 25.34 9.81
C THR A 406 7.53 24.58 9.08
N SER A 407 7.60 24.74 7.76
CA SER A 407 8.64 24.15 6.91
C SER A 407 9.86 25.09 6.79
N PHE A 408 11.02 24.51 6.47
CA PHE A 408 12.20 25.30 6.09
C PHE A 408 11.98 26.11 4.80
N GLU A 409 11.04 25.69 3.94
CA GLU A 409 10.66 26.45 2.74
C GLU A 409 9.92 27.75 3.09
N ASP A 410 9.00 27.70 4.07
CA ASP A 410 8.25 28.87 4.52
C ASP A 410 9.10 29.78 5.44
N PHE A 411 10.01 29.19 6.24
CA PHE A 411 11.01 29.93 7.01
C PHE A 411 12.26 29.12 7.36
N ASP A 412 13.38 29.51 6.75
CA ASP A 412 14.66 28.86 6.91
C ASP A 412 15.42 29.34 8.16
N LEU A 413 15.49 28.49 9.19
CA LEU A 413 16.28 28.77 10.40
C LEU A 413 17.80 28.82 10.17
N MET A 414 18.29 28.21 9.08
CA MET A 414 19.72 28.22 8.74
C MET A 414 20.17 29.56 8.17
N ASN A 415 19.25 30.33 7.58
CA ASN A 415 19.56 31.55 6.81
C ASN A 415 18.68 32.72 7.24
N ILE A 416 18.68 33.04 8.54
CA ILE A 416 17.88 34.14 9.09
C ILE A 416 18.49 35.49 8.72
N GLN A 417 17.69 36.34 8.05
CA GLN A 417 18.02 37.75 7.83
C GLN A 417 17.70 38.56 9.10
N VAL A 418 18.74 38.98 9.81
CA VAL A 418 18.62 39.75 11.07
C VAL A 418 18.77 41.26 10.80
N PRO A 419 17.95 42.14 11.42
CA PRO A 419 16.83 41.84 12.30
C PRO A 419 15.56 41.46 11.52
N ILE A 420 14.80 40.52 12.08
CA ILE A 420 13.42 40.29 11.70
C ILE A 420 12.57 41.31 12.45
N VAL A 421 11.97 42.22 11.69
CA VAL A 421 11.03 43.21 12.21
C VAL A 421 9.65 42.87 11.67
N ALA A 422 8.80 42.26 12.51
CA ALA A 422 7.38 42.05 12.20
C ALA A 422 7.15 41.31 10.86
N LYS A 423 7.96 40.28 10.55
CA LYS A 423 7.81 39.54 9.30
C LYS A 423 6.71 38.50 9.43
N CYS A 424 5.67 38.59 8.60
CA CYS A 424 4.65 37.55 8.50
C CYS A 424 5.24 36.30 7.82
N VAL A 425 5.29 35.20 8.57
CA VAL A 425 5.77 33.88 8.12
C VAL A 425 4.60 32.91 8.12
N LYS A 426 4.52 32.04 7.13
CA LYS A 426 3.48 31.03 7.04
C LYS A 426 3.77 29.88 8.02
N PHE A 427 2.75 29.43 8.72
CA PHE A 427 2.78 28.30 9.64
C PHE A 427 1.71 27.29 9.24
N GLU A 428 2.05 26.01 9.37
CA GLU A 428 1.06 24.93 9.25
C GLU A 428 0.08 24.98 10.42
N ILE A 429 0.63 25.24 11.61
CA ILE A 429 -0.10 25.45 12.84
C ILE A 429 0.68 26.42 13.73
N ILE A 430 -0.04 27.35 14.33
CA ILE A 430 0.41 28.16 15.46
C ILE A 430 -0.73 28.24 16.46
N ASN A 431 -0.40 28.06 17.73
CA ASN A 431 -1.34 28.14 18.82
C ASN A 431 -0.70 28.88 19.97
N VAL A 432 -1.35 29.96 20.43
CA VAL A 432 -0.92 30.70 21.61
C VAL A 432 -2.11 30.85 22.55
N ARG A 433 -1.95 30.38 23.79
CA ARG A 433 -2.93 30.34 24.88
C ARG A 433 -4.23 29.61 24.53
N GLY A 434 -4.23 28.76 23.51
CA GLY A 434 -5.40 28.04 22.99
C GLY A 434 -6.05 28.69 21.77
N TYR A 435 -5.57 29.86 21.34
CA TYR A 435 -6.00 30.46 20.07
C TYR A 435 -5.18 29.85 18.94
N GLU A 436 -5.80 28.89 18.24
CA GLU A 436 -5.19 28.19 17.11
C GLU A 436 -5.41 28.94 15.80
N CYS A 437 -4.42 28.86 14.93
CA CYS A 437 -4.51 29.20 13.53
C CYS A 437 -3.72 28.18 12.70
N LYS A 438 -4.35 27.64 11.67
CA LYS A 438 -3.78 26.65 10.76
C LYS A 438 -3.61 27.24 9.37
N SER A 439 -2.54 26.85 8.70
CA SER A 439 -2.21 27.29 7.33
C SER A 439 -2.32 28.82 7.17
N CYS A 440 -1.72 29.56 8.09
CA CYS A 440 -1.85 31.00 8.16
C CYS A 440 -0.52 31.68 8.48
N THR A 441 -0.48 33.00 8.27
CA THR A 441 0.70 33.78 8.60
C THR A 441 0.70 34.26 10.04
N ALA A 442 1.83 34.15 10.72
CA ALA A 442 2.08 34.74 12.03
C ALA A 442 3.35 35.58 12.01
N PRO A 443 3.42 36.65 12.82
CA PRO A 443 4.56 37.52 12.81
C PRO A 443 5.72 36.93 13.62
N LEU A 444 6.93 37.04 13.09
CA LEU A 444 8.16 36.74 13.81
C LEU A 444 8.98 38.01 14.02
N TRP A 445 9.76 37.98 15.09
CA TRP A 445 10.78 38.96 15.42
C TRP A 445 12.05 38.27 15.88
N ASN A 446 13.17 38.94 15.63
CA ASN A 446 14.42 38.72 16.33
C ASN A 446 15.28 39.98 16.20
N LYS A 447 16.28 40.10 17.07
CA LYS A 447 17.27 41.14 16.98
C LYS A 447 18.57 40.63 17.58
N LYS A 448 19.64 40.71 16.79
CA LYS A 448 20.98 40.29 17.22
C LYS A 448 21.31 40.91 18.57
N ASP A 449 21.80 40.08 19.49
CA ASP A 449 22.20 40.45 20.86
C ASP A 449 21.08 41.03 21.75
N GLN A 450 19.80 40.94 21.35
CA GLN A 450 18.69 41.53 22.13
C GLN A 450 17.48 40.61 22.26
N SER A 451 17.08 39.93 21.20
CA SER A 451 15.93 39.03 21.24
C SER A 451 16.10 37.85 20.28
N ALA A 452 15.92 36.66 20.86
CA ALA A 452 15.86 35.40 20.15
C ALA A 452 14.64 35.38 19.23
N LEU A 453 14.53 34.35 18.39
CA LEU A 453 13.34 34.16 17.56
C LEU A 453 12.09 34.04 18.45
N HIS A 454 11.09 34.90 18.22
CA HIS A 454 9.83 34.87 18.96
C HIS A 454 8.69 35.42 18.09
N THR A 455 7.46 35.16 18.55
CA THR A 455 6.27 35.86 18.07
C THR A 455 5.73 36.75 19.21
N ASP A 456 5.07 37.84 18.88
CA ASP A 456 4.42 38.75 19.82
C ASP A 456 2.90 38.68 19.57
N SER A 457 2.20 38.00 20.47
CA SER A 457 0.76 37.77 20.32
C SER A 457 -0.09 39.02 20.60
N SER A 458 0.49 40.10 21.11
CA SER A 458 -0.21 41.40 21.22
C SER A 458 -0.39 42.09 19.87
N ARG A 459 0.33 41.64 18.84
CA ARG A 459 0.27 42.22 17.49
C ARG A 459 -0.74 41.50 16.60
N SER A 460 -1.43 42.27 15.76
CA SER A 460 -2.55 41.79 14.96
C SER A 460 -2.48 42.21 13.48
N PHE A 461 -1.29 42.18 12.87
CA PHE A 461 -1.09 42.59 11.48
C PHE A 461 -0.83 41.43 10.50
N CYS A 462 -0.61 40.19 10.98
CA CYS A 462 -0.69 38.98 10.16
C CYS A 462 -2.06 38.30 10.34
N GLN A 463 -2.27 37.17 9.66
CA GLN A 463 -3.55 36.44 9.75
C GLN A 463 -3.79 35.82 11.13
N PHE A 464 -2.73 35.35 11.80
CA PHE A 464 -2.82 34.87 13.16
C PHE A 464 -3.25 36.00 14.10
N ASN A 465 -4.34 35.77 14.84
CA ASN A 465 -4.87 36.73 15.79
C ASN A 465 -4.73 36.17 17.22
N GLY A 466 -3.54 36.37 17.79
CA GLY A 466 -3.24 36.08 19.19
C GLY A 466 -3.69 37.20 20.16
N ASN A 467 -4.08 38.37 19.65
CA ASN A 467 -4.53 39.52 20.45
C ASN A 467 -6.01 39.32 20.85
N ARG A 468 -6.24 38.26 21.61
CA ARG A 468 -7.56 37.84 22.10
C ARG A 468 -7.46 37.37 23.54
N GLY A 469 -8.55 37.58 24.27
CA GLY A 469 -8.62 37.24 25.69
C GLY A 469 -7.68 38.09 26.53
N ASN A 470 -7.03 37.48 27.52
CA ASN A 470 -6.16 38.15 28.49
C ASN A 470 -4.73 38.33 27.96
N VAL A 471 -4.55 38.89 26.77
CA VAL A 471 -3.22 39.19 26.22
C VAL A 471 -2.55 40.32 27.00
N VAL A 472 -1.23 40.28 27.11
CA VAL A 472 -0.42 41.35 27.72
C VAL A 472 0.24 42.19 26.62
N ASP A 473 0.49 43.48 26.87
CA ASP A 473 1.18 44.34 25.91
C ASP A 473 2.61 43.84 25.64
N ASN A 474 3.00 43.72 24.37
CA ASN A 474 4.28 43.13 23.94
C ASN A 474 4.50 41.70 24.46
N GLU A 475 3.44 40.88 24.53
CA GLU A 475 3.55 39.50 24.99
C GLU A 475 4.35 38.63 24.01
N ASP A 476 5.62 38.39 24.37
CA ASP A 476 6.54 37.50 23.68
C ASP A 476 6.15 36.03 23.93
N ASN A 477 6.10 35.23 22.87
CA ASN A 477 5.81 33.81 22.90
C ASN A 477 6.89 33.01 22.15
N PHE A 478 7.16 31.80 22.64
CA PHE A 478 8.19 30.86 22.15
C PHE A 478 9.65 31.34 22.20
N GLY A 479 9.94 32.52 22.73
CA GLY A 479 11.30 33.06 22.85
C GLY A 479 11.30 34.44 23.47
N SER A 480 12.50 34.98 23.77
CA SER A 480 12.73 36.33 24.34
C SER A 480 12.14 36.57 25.74
N TYR A 481 10.82 36.42 25.91
CA TYR A 481 10.08 36.59 27.17
C TYR A 481 10.42 37.88 27.91
N ASN A 482 10.52 39.02 27.22
CA ASN A 482 10.67 40.33 27.86
C ASN A 482 9.40 40.70 28.63
N THR A 483 8.26 40.58 27.96
CA THR A 483 6.93 40.58 28.58
C THR A 483 6.25 39.28 28.22
N PHE A 484 5.59 38.62 29.17
CA PHE A 484 5.00 37.30 28.97
C PHE A 484 3.76 37.10 29.84
N ASN A 485 3.02 36.05 29.56
CA ASN A 485 1.75 35.74 30.20
C ASN A 485 1.79 34.36 30.85
N PRO A 486 1.50 34.23 32.16
CA PRO A 486 1.48 32.92 32.82
C PRO A 486 0.45 31.93 32.25
N ALA A 487 -0.53 32.39 31.48
CA ALA A 487 -1.48 31.50 30.79
C ALA A 487 -0.85 30.73 29.60
N PHE A 488 0.28 31.21 29.07
CA PHE A 488 1.07 30.55 28.02
C PHE A 488 2.00 29.50 28.66
N ARG A 489 1.94 28.24 28.21
CA ARG A 489 2.59 27.11 28.91
C ARG A 489 4.10 27.28 29.09
N CYS A 490 4.80 27.80 28.09
CA CYS A 490 6.25 28.04 28.16
C CYS A 490 6.65 29.05 29.25
N THR A 491 5.71 29.86 29.71
CA THR A 491 5.94 30.90 30.73
C THR A 491 5.03 30.74 31.95
N SER A 492 4.48 29.54 32.15
CA SER A 492 3.53 29.23 33.23
C SER A 492 4.17 29.17 34.63
N SER A 493 5.47 28.93 34.70
CA SER A 493 6.28 28.95 35.93
C SER A 493 7.74 29.22 35.59
N ALA A 494 8.59 29.47 36.60
CA ALA A 494 10.02 29.69 36.39
C ALA A 494 10.74 28.48 35.76
N ASP A 495 10.23 27.27 36.01
CA ASP A 495 10.78 26.01 35.48
C ASP A 495 10.13 25.61 34.16
N ALA A 496 9.11 26.32 33.70
CA ALA A 496 8.45 26.04 32.43
C ALA A 496 9.43 26.22 31.27
N THR A 497 9.49 25.21 30.40
CA THR A 497 10.48 25.15 29.33
C THR A 497 9.89 25.44 27.96
N THR A 498 10.73 25.93 27.07
CA THR A 498 10.50 26.07 25.62
C THR A 498 11.52 25.21 24.90
N GLN A 499 11.09 24.46 23.87
CA GLN A 499 11.98 23.69 23.02
C GLN A 499 11.82 24.07 21.57
N PHE A 500 12.93 24.12 20.84
CA PHE A 500 12.95 24.14 19.38
C PHE A 500 13.48 22.81 18.84
N TRP A 501 12.87 22.38 17.74
CA TRP A 501 13.16 21.11 17.10
C TRP A 501 13.31 21.30 15.59
N VAL A 502 14.16 20.49 14.97
CA VAL A 502 14.22 20.33 13.51
C VAL A 502 13.97 18.89 13.14
N GLY A 503 13.24 18.64 12.06
CA GLY A 503 12.82 17.30 11.73
C GLY A 503 12.24 17.18 10.34
N GLY A 504 11.77 15.98 10.04
CA GLY A 504 11.17 15.65 8.76
C GLY A 504 10.53 14.28 8.79
N LYS A 505 9.85 13.95 7.69
CA LYS A 505 9.33 12.62 7.41
C LYS A 505 10.40 11.73 6.81
#